data_AF-A0A847UR26-F1
#
_entry.id   AF-A0A847UR26-F1
#
_cell.length_a   1.000
_cell.length_b   1.000
_cell.length_c   1.000
_cell.angle_alpha   90.00
_cell.angle_beta   90.00
_cell.angle_gamma   90.00
#
_symmetry.space_group_name_H-M   'P 1'
#
loop_
_entity.id
_entity.type
_entity.pdbx_description
1 polymer ?
#
loop_
_entity_poly.entity_id
_entity_poly.type
_entity_poly.pdbx_seq_one_letter_code
_entity_poly.pdbx_strand_id
1 'polypeptide(L)'
;MDQHEQPVETPGLSSERLDTLLRVLAAEPRRMIYTHLAEHDSASISELTDVVVGWSSARGRDTDACNWDDTRTALHHRHLPVLDDAGIVSYDAAQRIATLVSLSPSTAEVLATITDLDTAETDHED
;
A
#
# COMPACT_ATOMS: atom_id res chain seq x y z
N MET A 1 32.02 10.27 25.86
CA MET A 1 32.24 9.93 24.43
C MET A 1 30.90 9.43 23.94
N ASP A 2 29.97 10.37 23.86
CA ASP A 2 28.55 10.14 23.69
C ASP A 2 28.30 10.06 22.19
N GLN A 3 28.24 8.83 21.69
CA GLN A 3 27.90 8.60 20.29
C GLN A 3 26.44 8.98 20.12
N HIS A 4 26.21 9.94 19.23
CA HIS A 4 24.91 10.45 18.88
C HIS A 4 24.00 9.31 18.42
N GLU A 5 23.02 8.92 19.24
CA GLU A 5 21.74 8.41 18.74
C GLU A 5 21.13 9.52 17.89
N GLN A 6 21.41 9.49 16.59
CA GLN A 6 20.64 10.26 15.62
C GLN A 6 19.18 9.80 15.81
N PRO A 7 18.24 10.69 16.18
CA PRO A 7 16.85 10.30 16.20
C PRO A 7 16.53 9.78 14.80
N VAL A 8 15.80 8.67 14.70
CA VAL A 8 15.21 8.24 13.45
C VAL A 8 14.39 9.43 12.92
N GLU A 9 14.97 10.22 12.04
CA GLU A 9 14.28 11.31 11.38
C GLU A 9 13.26 10.61 10.49
N THR A 10 12.07 10.37 11.03
CA THR A 10 10.92 10.07 10.19
C THR A 10 10.77 11.31 9.32
N PRO A 11 11.11 11.22 8.01
CA PRO A 11 11.17 12.42 7.20
C PRO A 11 9.78 13.04 7.23
N GLY A 12 9.71 14.28 7.70
CA GLY A 12 8.50 15.08 7.60
C GLY A 12 8.05 15.18 6.14
N LEU A 13 6.78 15.51 5.92
CA LEU A 13 6.26 15.65 4.57
C LEU A 13 6.93 16.82 3.82
N SER A 14 7.92 16.49 3.00
CA SER A 14 8.48 17.39 1.99
C SER A 14 7.71 17.29 0.68
N SER A 15 7.83 18.30 -0.19
CA SER A 15 7.20 18.26 -1.52
C SER A 15 7.66 17.06 -2.36
N GLU A 16 8.96 16.75 -2.34
CA GLU A 16 9.52 15.61 -3.08
C GLU A 16 8.99 14.27 -2.55
N ARG A 17 8.83 14.17 -1.22
CA ARG A 17 8.24 13.00 -0.58
C ARG A 17 6.77 12.87 -0.98
N LEU A 18 6.00 13.96 -0.95
CA LEU A 18 4.61 13.97 -1.38
C LEU A 18 4.46 13.53 -2.84
N ASP A 19 5.25 14.07 -3.76
CA ASP A 19 5.23 13.70 -5.18
C ASP A 19 5.54 12.21 -5.38
N THR A 20 6.47 11.67 -4.59
CA THR A 20 6.81 10.24 -4.58
C THR A 20 5.62 9.41 -4.11
N LEU A 21 4.99 9.78 -2.99
CA LEU A 21 3.82 9.07 -2.45
C LEU A 21 2.64 9.10 -3.42
N LEU A 22 2.35 10.24 -4.05
CA LEU A 22 1.29 10.37 -5.06
C LEU A 22 1.56 9.48 -6.28
N ARG A 23 2.80 9.47 -6.78
CA ARG A 23 3.21 8.62 -7.91
C ARG A 23 3.10 7.13 -7.57
N VAL A 24 3.48 6.75 -6.36
CA VAL A 24 3.37 5.39 -5.87
C VAL A 24 1.88 5.04 -5.71
N LEU A 25 1.08 5.82 -5.00
CA LEU A 25 -0.34 5.49 -4.81
C LEU A 25 -1.22 5.71 -6.05
N ALA A 26 -0.70 6.22 -7.17
CA ALA A 26 -1.45 6.34 -8.41
C ALA A 26 -1.99 5.00 -8.94
N ALA A 27 -1.35 3.86 -8.62
CA ALA A 27 -1.87 2.55 -9.00
C ALA A 27 -2.87 2.03 -7.97
N GLU A 28 -4.06 1.70 -8.44
CA GLU A 28 -5.18 1.20 -7.63
C GLU A 28 -4.81 0.00 -6.73
N PRO A 29 -4.09 -1.05 -7.20
CA PRO A 29 -3.70 -2.16 -6.33
C PRO A 29 -2.89 -1.73 -5.11
N ARG A 30 -2.06 -0.69 -5.23
CA ARG A 30 -1.25 -0.21 -4.10
C ARG A 30 -2.08 0.53 -3.06
N ARG A 31 -3.16 1.20 -3.48
CA ARG A 31 -4.12 1.82 -2.54
C ARG A 31 -4.86 0.75 -1.74
N MET A 32 -5.35 -0.32 -2.39
CA MET A 32 -6.04 -1.41 -1.68
C MET A 32 -5.12 -2.10 -0.66
N ILE A 33 -3.87 -2.40 -1.06
CA ILE A 33 -2.87 -2.98 -0.16
C ILE A 33 -2.64 -2.08 1.05
N TYR A 34 -2.46 -0.78 0.83
CA TYR A 34 -2.28 0.16 1.93
C TYR A 34 -3.49 0.19 2.86
N THR A 35 -4.71 0.28 2.32
CA THR A 35 -5.95 0.27 3.13
C THR A 35 -6.02 -0.97 4.02
N HIS A 36 -5.76 -2.15 3.45
CA HIS A 36 -5.77 -3.40 4.21
C HIS A 36 -4.68 -3.43 5.30
N LEU A 37 -3.47 -2.97 4.99
CA LEU A 37 -2.37 -2.93 5.96
C LEU A 37 -2.56 -1.85 7.04
N ALA A 38 -3.30 -0.77 6.75
CA ALA A 38 -3.65 0.24 7.74
C ALA A 38 -4.63 -0.28 8.80
N GLU A 39 -5.41 -1.32 8.47
CA GLU A 39 -6.34 -1.97 9.41
C GLU A 39 -5.72 -3.15 10.15
N HIS A 40 -4.78 -3.87 9.52
CA HIS A 40 -4.25 -5.14 10.02
C HIS A 40 -2.77 -5.14 10.40
N ASP A 41 -2.06 -4.02 10.19
CA ASP A 41 -0.61 -3.81 10.34
C ASP A 41 0.29 -4.71 9.48
N SER A 42 -0.11 -5.95 9.18
CA SER A 42 0.64 -6.88 8.36
C SER A 42 -0.28 -7.88 7.66
N ALA A 43 0.13 -8.35 6.49
CA ALA A 43 -0.58 -9.37 5.73
C ALA A 43 0.39 -10.18 4.87
N SER A 44 0.06 -11.46 4.65
CA SER A 44 0.76 -12.31 3.69
C SER A 44 0.41 -11.91 2.25
N ILE A 45 1.28 -12.28 1.32
CA ILE A 45 1.02 -12.05 -0.10
C ILE A 45 -0.28 -12.71 -0.58
N SER A 46 -0.63 -13.87 -0.03
CA SER A 46 -1.86 -14.59 -0.40
C SER A 46 -3.09 -13.80 0.03
N GLU A 47 -3.12 -13.31 1.27
CA GLU A 47 -4.21 -12.46 1.77
C GLU A 47 -4.33 -11.17 0.96
N LEU A 48 -3.21 -10.51 0.66
CA LEU A 48 -3.22 -9.32 -0.20
C LEU A 48 -3.70 -9.62 -1.63
N THR A 49 -3.42 -10.82 -2.14
CA THR A 49 -3.92 -11.25 -3.44
C THR A 49 -5.44 -11.40 -3.40
N ASP A 50 -5.97 -12.05 -2.35
CA ASP A 50 -7.42 -12.23 -2.16
C ASP A 50 -8.13 -10.88 -2.05
N VAL A 51 -7.56 -9.92 -1.31
CA VAL A 51 -8.09 -8.56 -1.19
C VAL A 51 -8.16 -7.86 -2.56
N VAL A 52 -7.05 -7.88 -3.32
CA VAL A 52 -6.97 -7.19 -4.61
C VAL A 52 -7.91 -7.81 -5.65
N VAL A 53 -7.99 -9.15 -5.70
CA VAL A 53 -8.91 -9.87 -6.59
C VAL A 53 -10.36 -9.62 -6.16
N GLY A 54 -10.65 -9.65 -4.86
CA GLY A 54 -11.98 -9.39 -4.31
C GLY A 54 -12.50 -7.98 -4.65
N TRP A 55 -11.67 -6.95 -4.47
CA TRP A 55 -12.02 -5.59 -4.85
C TRP A 55 -12.19 -5.40 -6.36
N SER A 56 -11.32 -6.01 -7.16
CA SER A 56 -11.44 -5.94 -8.63
C SER A 56 -12.75 -6.57 -9.10
N SER A 57 -13.16 -7.67 -8.46
CA SER A 57 -14.43 -8.35 -8.73
C SER A 57 -15.63 -7.52 -8.29
N ALA A 58 -15.56 -6.88 -7.11
CA ALA A 58 -16.62 -6.04 -6.57
C ALA A 58 -16.92 -4.82 -7.46
N ARG A 59 -15.91 -4.25 -8.13
CA ARG A 59 -16.06 -3.12 -9.08
C ARG A 59 -16.47 -3.55 -10.50
N GLY A 60 -16.93 -4.80 -10.69
CA GLY A 60 -17.41 -5.31 -11.98
C GLY A 60 -16.35 -5.33 -13.08
N ARG A 61 -15.07 -5.31 -12.72
CA ARG A 61 -13.96 -5.30 -13.67
C ARG A 61 -13.67 -6.73 -14.11
N ASP A 62 -13.63 -6.97 -15.43
CA ASP A 62 -13.50 -8.29 -16.09
C ASP A 62 -12.81 -9.35 -15.22
N THR A 63 -13.62 -10.21 -14.62
CA THR A 63 -13.20 -11.33 -13.76
C THR A 63 -12.39 -12.37 -14.54
N ASP A 64 -12.49 -12.39 -15.86
CA ASP A 64 -11.66 -13.22 -16.75
C ASP A 64 -10.22 -12.72 -16.92
N ALA A 65 -9.90 -11.47 -16.55
CA ALA A 65 -8.56 -10.88 -16.71
C ALA A 65 -7.73 -10.80 -15.42
N CYS A 66 -8.35 -10.93 -14.23
CA CYS A 66 -7.66 -10.88 -12.94
C CYS A 66 -7.43 -12.28 -12.37
N ASN A 67 -6.57 -13.06 -13.03
CA ASN A 67 -6.12 -14.33 -12.50
C ASN A 67 -5.38 -14.12 -11.16
N TRP A 68 -5.72 -14.93 -10.16
CA TRP A 68 -5.14 -14.86 -8.82
C TRP A 68 -3.61 -15.03 -8.87
N ASP A 69 -3.11 -15.96 -9.69
CA ASP A 69 -1.68 -16.20 -9.83
C ASP A 69 -0.93 -15.01 -10.47
N ASP A 70 -1.55 -14.36 -11.45
CA ASP A 70 -0.97 -13.16 -12.08
C ASP A 70 -0.96 -11.98 -11.12
N THR A 71 -2.03 -11.82 -10.35
CA THR A 71 -2.11 -10.80 -9.29
C THR A 71 -1.03 -11.03 -8.24
N ARG A 72 -0.89 -12.27 -7.73
CA ARG A 72 0.15 -12.63 -6.78
C ARG A 72 1.55 -12.36 -7.32
N THR A 73 1.79 -12.71 -8.58
CA THR A 73 3.08 -12.45 -9.25
C THR A 73 3.35 -10.95 -9.35
N ALA A 74 2.35 -10.15 -9.73
CA ALA A 74 2.47 -8.69 -9.78
C ALA A 74 2.70 -8.09 -8.39
N LEU A 75 2.06 -8.62 -7.34
CA LEU A 75 2.29 -8.18 -5.96
C LEU A 75 3.75 -8.39 -5.55
N HIS A 76 4.26 -9.62 -5.76
CA HIS A 76 5.62 -10.01 -5.39
C HIS A 76 6.69 -9.19 -6.13
N HIS A 77 6.51 -8.99 -7.43
CA HIS A 77 7.57 -8.45 -8.29
C HIS A 77 7.47 -6.96 -8.57
N ARG A 78 6.31 -6.34 -8.35
CA ARG A 78 6.06 -4.94 -8.75
C ARG A 78 5.43 -4.11 -7.65
N HIS A 79 4.32 -4.54 -7.07
CA HIS A 79 3.57 -3.65 -6.17
C HIS A 79 4.22 -3.53 -4.80
N LEU A 80 4.58 -4.65 -4.16
CA LEU A 80 5.19 -4.64 -2.84
C LEU A 80 6.60 -4.04 -2.84
N PRO A 81 7.51 -4.37 -3.79
CA PRO A 81 8.81 -3.71 -3.87
C PRO A 81 8.72 -2.19 -4.05
N VAL A 82 7.78 -1.70 -4.86
CA VAL A 82 7.59 -0.25 -5.05
C VAL A 82 7.05 0.44 -3.80
N LEU A 83 6.20 -0.23 -3.02
CA LEU A 83 5.72 0.29 -1.74
C LEU A 83 6.83 0.28 -0.68
N ASP A 84 7.72 -0.72 -0.73
CA ASP A 84 8.89 -0.89 0.15
C ASP A 84 9.94 0.19 -0.13
N ASP A 85 10.29 0.42 -1.39
CA ASP A 85 11.19 1.49 -1.83
C ASP A 85 10.68 2.88 -1.43
N ALA A 86 9.35 3.06 -1.41
CA ALA A 86 8.71 4.28 -0.97
C ALA A 86 8.69 4.42 0.57
N GLY A 87 9.03 3.38 1.32
CA GLY A 87 8.96 3.34 2.77
C GLY A 87 7.54 3.45 3.32
N ILE A 88 6.55 2.92 2.59
CA ILE A 88 5.16 2.82 3.03
C ILE A 88 4.95 1.48 3.77
N VAL A 89 5.52 0.42 3.21
CA VAL A 89 5.49 -0.93 3.78
C VAL A 89 6.93 -1.44 3.93
N SER A 90 7.11 -2.48 4.73
CA SER A 90 8.31 -3.30 4.79
C SER A 90 7.94 -4.65 4.17
N TYR A 91 8.55 -5.02 3.05
CA TYR A 91 8.25 -6.28 2.38
C TYR A 91 9.34 -7.34 2.59
N ASP A 92 9.00 -8.41 3.30
CA ASP A 92 9.87 -9.58 3.41
C ASP A 92 9.54 -10.59 2.30
N ALA A 93 10.38 -10.64 1.27
CA ALA A 93 10.21 -11.56 0.14
C ALA A 93 10.44 -13.04 0.51
N ALA A 94 11.21 -13.33 1.56
CA ALA A 94 11.48 -14.70 2.02
C ALA A 94 10.25 -15.27 2.75
N GLN A 95 9.64 -14.46 3.62
CA GLN A 95 8.43 -14.82 4.35
C GLN A 95 7.15 -14.54 3.55
N ARG A 96 7.25 -13.72 2.49
CA ARG A 96 6.15 -13.20 1.68
C ARG A 96 5.11 -12.46 2.52
N ILE A 97 5.59 -11.64 3.46
CA ILE A 97 4.78 -10.83 4.35
C ILE A 97 5.10 -9.36 4.10
N ALA A 98 4.06 -8.55 4.00
CA ALA A 98 4.18 -7.10 4.00
C ALA A 98 3.68 -6.56 5.34
N THR A 99 4.40 -5.60 5.89
CA THR A 99 4.07 -4.94 7.15
C THR A 99 4.04 -3.44 6.93
N LEU A 100 3.06 -2.73 7.50
CA LEU A 100 3.01 -1.28 7.44
C LEU A 100 4.19 -0.69 8.21
N VAL A 101 4.87 0.30 7.61
CA VAL A 101 5.94 1.02 8.29
C VAL A 101 5.34 2.01 9.30
N SER A 102 6.05 2.29 10.39
CA SER A 102 5.68 3.39 11.29
C SER A 102 5.92 4.73 10.57
N LEU A 103 4.84 5.32 10.06
CA LEU A 103 4.85 6.58 9.33
C LEU A 103 4.70 7.78 10.27
N SER A 104 5.23 8.94 9.86
CA SER A 104 4.94 10.20 10.56
C SER A 104 3.44 10.53 10.45
N PRO A 105 2.84 11.20 11.46
CA PRO A 105 1.40 11.48 11.48
C PRO A 105 0.91 12.20 10.21
N SER A 106 1.67 13.19 9.74
CA SER A 106 1.32 13.93 8.53
C SER A 106 1.31 13.03 7.29
N THR A 107 2.26 12.08 7.19
CA THR A 107 2.29 11.11 6.09
C THR A 107 1.08 10.19 6.14
N ALA A 108 0.79 9.63 7.31
CA ALA A 108 -0.37 8.74 7.49
C ALA A 108 -1.68 9.47 7.13
N GLU A 109 -1.83 10.74 7.52
CA GLU A 109 -3.00 11.56 7.20
C GLU A 109 -3.19 11.76 5.68
N VAL A 110 -2.11 12.03 4.94
CA VAL A 110 -2.17 12.16 3.47
C VAL A 110 -2.53 10.84 2.81
N LEU A 111 -1.91 9.72 3.22
CA LEU A 111 -2.20 8.42 2.64
C LEU A 111 -3.65 7.99 2.94
N ALA A 112 -4.12 8.22 4.17
CA ALA A 112 -5.51 7.97 4.56
C ALA A 112 -6.49 8.80 3.72
N THR A 113 -6.19 10.09 3.50
CA THR A 113 -7.00 10.97 2.65
C THR A 113 -7.06 10.44 1.21
N ILE A 114 -5.94 10.01 0.64
CA ILE A 114 -5.89 9.45 -0.73
C ILE A 114 -6.74 8.19 -0.84
N THR A 115 -6.71 7.30 0.15
CA THR A 115 -7.47 6.05 0.12
C THR A 115 -8.95 6.22 0.44
N ASP A 116 -9.30 7.19 1.29
CA ASP A 116 -10.70 7.53 1.60
C ASP A 116 -11.42 8.06 0.34
N LEU A 117 -10.74 8.92 -0.43
CA LEU A 117 -11.25 9.42 -1.71
C LEU A 117 -11.52 8.31 -2.74
N ASP A 118 -10.75 7.21 -2.73
CA ASP A 118 -10.97 6.05 -3.61
C ASP A 118 -12.19 5.22 -3.18
N THR A 119 -12.51 5.23 -1.89
CA THR A 119 -13.63 4.48 -1.31
C THR A 119 -14.95 5.24 -1.49
N ALA A 120 -14.93 6.57 -1.41
CA ALA A 120 -16.09 7.42 -1.60
C ALA A 120 -16.73 7.31 -3.00
N GLU A 121 -16.00 6.88 -4.03
CA GLU A 121 -16.56 6.61 -5.36
C GLU A 121 -17.40 5.32 -5.41
N THR A 122 -17.28 4.42 -4.43
CA THR A 122 -17.95 3.10 -4.43
C THR A 122 -19.29 3.05 -3.70
N ASP A 123 -19.64 4.09 -2.93
CA ASP A 123 -20.92 4.19 -2.20
C ASP A 123 -21.99 4.94 -3.03
N HIS A 124 -21.75 5.10 -4.34
CA HIS A 124 -22.67 5.77 -5.28
C HIS A 124 -23.18 4.78 -6.34
N GLU A 125 -23.74 3.67 -5.90
CA GLU A 125 -24.57 2.81 -6.75
C GLU A 125 -25.87 2.46 -5.99
N ASP A 126 -27.00 2.96 -6.52
CA ASP A 126 -28.39 2.88 -6.05
C ASP A 126 -28.96 1.45 -5.94
#